data_AF-A0A2D4MVE4-F1
#
_entry.id   AF-A0A2D4MVE4-F1
#
_cell.length_a   1.000
_cell.length_b   1.000
_cell.length_c   1.000
_cell.angle_alpha   90.00
_cell.angle_beta   90.00
_cell.angle_gamma   90.00
#
_symmetry.space_group_name_H-M   'P 1'
#
loop_
_entity.id
_entity.type
_entity.pdbx_description
1 polymer ?
#
loop_
_entity_poly.entity_id
_entity_poly.type
_entity_poly.pdbx_seq_one_letter_code
_entity_poly.pdbx_strand_id
1 'polypeptide(L)'
;PYIDYLHTGADCIWYCIPAAEEKKLDKVVHTLLQANGTPGLEMLESNVMIAPEILCKEGVKVHRTVQQSGQFVVCFPGSFVSKVCCGYNVSETVHFATTQWTSMGFKTAKEMKRRHIPKPFSMEKLLYQIATAEAKKENGSALSTISALLRELR
;
A
#
# COMPACT_ATOMS: atom_id res chain seq x y z
N PRO A 1 -3.67 3.86 -0.33
CA PRO A 1 -2.66 4.88 -0.66
C PRO A 1 -2.63 5.88 0.49
N TYR A 2 -1.54 6.63 0.61
CA TYR A 2 -1.40 7.64 1.64
C TYR A 2 -0.50 8.76 1.15
N ILE A 3 -0.60 9.90 1.81
CA ILE A 3 0.26 11.06 1.59
C ILE A 3 0.99 11.38 2.89
N ASP A 4 2.25 11.73 2.79
CA ASP A 4 3.10 12.17 3.90
C ASP A 4 3.57 13.60 3.63
N TYR A 5 3.43 14.48 4.62
CA TYR A 5 3.93 15.85 4.58
C TYR A 5 5.00 16.05 5.65
N LEU A 6 6.19 16.50 5.25
CA LEU A 6 7.28 16.80 6.18
C LEU A 6 7.19 18.25 6.63
N HIS A 7 6.71 18.48 7.85
CA HIS A 7 6.50 19.83 8.39
C HIS A 7 7.82 20.56 8.64
N THR A 8 8.71 19.95 9.43
CA THR A 8 9.97 20.57 9.88
C THR A 8 11.06 19.54 10.14
N GLY A 9 12.31 19.99 10.17
CA GLY A 9 13.48 19.22 10.61
C GLY A 9 14.30 18.62 9.47
N ALA A 10 15.02 17.54 9.79
CA ALA A 10 15.93 16.86 8.87
C ALA A 10 15.18 16.10 7.77
N ASP A 11 15.85 15.97 6.62
CA ASP A 11 15.34 15.26 5.45
C ASP A 11 15.00 13.79 5.74
N CYS A 12 14.09 13.23 4.94
CA CYS A 12 13.77 11.81 4.93
C CYS A 12 14.18 11.17 3.60
N ILE A 13 14.86 10.03 3.66
CA ILE A 13 15.13 9.20 2.48
C ILE A 13 14.00 8.17 2.35
N TRP A 14 13.40 8.13 1.17
CA TRP A 14 12.37 7.17 0.82
C TRP A 14 12.88 6.18 -0.21
N TYR A 15 12.55 4.91 0.02
CA TYR A 15 12.69 3.83 -0.96
C TYR A 15 11.31 3.30 -1.32
N CYS A 16 11.08 3.02 -2.59
CA CYS A 16 9.80 2.56 -3.10
C CYS A 16 9.97 1.46 -4.15
N ILE A 17 9.16 0.41 -4.03
CA ILE A 17 9.06 -0.68 -4.99
C ILE A 17 7.65 -0.64 -5.58
N PRO A 18 7.49 -0.56 -6.92
CA PRO A 18 6.19 -0.55 -7.56
C PRO A 18 5.41 -1.85 -7.29
N ALA A 19 4.08 -1.75 -7.22
CA ALA A 19 3.20 -2.91 -7.02
C ALA A 19 3.43 -4.05 -8.04
N ALA A 20 3.84 -3.70 -9.27
CA ALA A 20 4.13 -4.68 -10.32
C ALA A 20 5.29 -5.64 -9.97
N GLU A 21 6.15 -5.25 -9.03
CA GLU A 21 7.30 -6.05 -8.60
C GLU A 21 6.98 -6.99 -7.42
N GLU A 22 5.74 -7.01 -6.89
CA GLU A 22 5.31 -7.81 -5.74
C GLU A 22 5.78 -9.27 -5.84
N LYS A 23 5.51 -9.94 -6.97
CA LYS A 23 5.90 -11.34 -7.17
C LYS A 23 7.41 -11.57 -7.16
N LYS A 24 8.22 -10.60 -7.57
CA LYS A 24 9.68 -10.72 -7.49
C LYS A 24 10.14 -10.48 -6.06
N LEU A 25 9.61 -9.44 -5.42
CA LEU A 25 9.91 -9.13 -4.03
C LEU A 25 9.61 -10.31 -3.10
N ASP A 26 8.44 -10.94 -3.24
CA ASP A 26 8.05 -12.13 -2.46
C ASP A 26 9.08 -13.26 -2.59
N LYS A 27 9.59 -13.51 -3.79
CA LYS A 27 10.63 -14.53 -4.02
C LYS A 27 11.93 -14.17 -3.31
N VAL A 28 12.39 -12.93 -3.44
CA VAL A 28 13.62 -12.46 -2.78
C VAL A 28 13.49 -12.58 -1.26
N VAL A 29 12.38 -12.08 -0.70
CA VAL A 29 12.11 -12.14 0.74
C VAL A 29 12.07 -13.59 1.22
N HIS A 30 11.38 -14.47 0.48
CA HIS A 30 11.31 -15.89 0.83
C HIS A 30 12.71 -16.55 0.81
N THR A 31 13.51 -16.31 -0.22
CA THR A 31 14.87 -16.86 -0.31
C THR A 31 15.78 -16.34 0.81
N LEU A 32 15.76 -15.04 1.09
CA LEU A 32 16.57 -14.45 2.16
C LEU A 32 16.17 -14.97 3.54
N LEU A 33 14.88 -15.15 3.80
CA LEU A 33 14.38 -15.65 5.08
C LEU A 33 14.61 -17.15 5.26
N GLN A 34 14.47 -17.95 4.20
CA GLN A 34 14.86 -19.36 4.22
C GLN A 34 16.36 -19.53 4.54
N ALA A 35 17.21 -18.68 3.96
CA ALA A 35 18.64 -18.67 4.27
C ALA A 35 18.92 -18.33 5.75
N ASN A 36 18.04 -17.55 6.39
CA ASN A 36 18.13 -17.18 7.80
C ASN A 36 17.43 -18.17 8.76
N GLY A 37 16.86 -19.27 8.25
CA GLY A 37 16.20 -20.30 9.08
C GLY A 37 14.83 -19.89 9.64
N THR A 38 14.21 -18.81 9.13
CA THR A 38 12.89 -18.36 9.56
C THR A 38 11.78 -19.14 8.84
N PRO A 39 10.81 -19.76 9.54
CA PRO A 39 9.69 -20.45 8.91
C PRO A 39 8.80 -19.48 8.10
N GLY A 40 8.34 -19.91 6.93
CA GLY A 40 7.62 -19.07 5.97
C GLY A 40 6.26 -18.49 6.42
N LEU A 41 5.75 -18.85 7.61
CA LEU A 41 4.49 -18.30 8.14
C LEU A 41 4.69 -16.99 8.93
N GLU A 42 5.86 -16.76 9.52
CA GLU A 42 6.21 -15.51 10.26
C GLU A 42 6.46 -14.31 9.32
N MET A 43 6.36 -14.53 8.00
CA MET A 43 6.72 -13.61 6.92
C MET A 43 5.85 -12.36 6.78
N LEU A 44 4.62 -12.35 7.32
CA LEU A 44 3.72 -11.18 7.23
C LEU A 44 3.71 -10.29 8.47
N GLU A 45 4.34 -10.75 9.53
CA GLU A 45 4.32 -10.09 10.84
C GLU A 45 5.66 -9.40 11.15
N SER A 46 6.68 -9.65 10.32
CA SER A 46 8.04 -9.18 10.55
C SER A 46 8.35 -7.91 9.75
N ASN A 47 8.70 -6.83 10.44
CA ASN A 47 9.25 -5.60 9.84
C ASN A 47 10.67 -5.87 9.31
N VAL A 48 10.80 -6.41 8.10
CA VAL A 48 12.11 -6.70 7.49
C VAL A 48 12.60 -5.48 6.69
N MET A 49 13.82 -5.06 6.97
CA MET A 49 14.54 -4.06 6.18
C MET A 49 15.58 -4.76 5.31
N ILE A 50 15.43 -4.66 3.99
CA ILE A 50 16.36 -5.23 3.00
C ILE A 50 17.10 -4.08 2.33
N ALA A 51 18.42 -4.19 2.25
CA ALA A 51 19.26 -3.22 1.55
C ALA A 51 18.83 -3.13 0.07
N PRO A 52 18.58 -1.92 -0.47
CA PRO A 52 18.17 -1.73 -1.87
C PRO A 52 19.11 -2.41 -2.88
N GLU A 53 20.40 -2.49 -2.58
CA GLU A 53 21.41 -3.10 -3.43
C GLU A 53 21.18 -4.61 -3.61
N ILE A 54 20.67 -5.29 -2.58
CA ILE A 54 20.32 -6.73 -2.64
C ILE A 54 19.10 -6.90 -3.54
N LEU A 55 18.07 -6.09 -3.35
CA LEU A 55 16.85 -6.12 -4.17
C LEU A 55 17.15 -5.86 -5.66
N CYS A 56 17.99 -4.85 -5.95
CA CYS A 56 18.41 -4.53 -7.31
C CYS A 56 19.20 -5.67 -7.96
N LYS A 57 20.08 -6.36 -7.22
CA LYS A 57 20.83 -7.53 -7.73
C LYS A 57 19.90 -8.69 -8.13
N GLU A 58 18.81 -8.87 -7.38
CA GLU A 58 17.77 -9.86 -7.67
C GLU A 58 16.75 -9.38 -8.73
N GLY A 59 17.00 -8.23 -9.37
CA GLY A 59 16.18 -7.70 -10.47
C GLY A 59 14.85 -7.07 -10.04
N VAL A 60 14.70 -6.73 -8.75
CA VAL A 60 13.58 -5.94 -8.22
C VAL A 60 13.86 -4.46 -8.49
N LYS A 61 12.89 -3.77 -9.09
CA LYS A 61 13.01 -2.33 -9.35
C LYS A 61 12.79 -1.53 -8.06
N VAL A 62 13.83 -0.84 -7.59
CA VAL A 62 13.76 0.06 -6.43
C VAL A 62 13.95 1.50 -6.88
N HIS A 63 13.10 2.39 -6.40
CA HIS A 63 13.17 3.83 -6.58
C HIS A 63 13.57 4.51 -5.26
N ARG A 64 14.28 5.64 -5.36
CA ARG A 64 14.69 6.44 -4.21
C ARG A 64 14.30 7.90 -4.40
N THR A 65 13.87 8.57 -3.33
CA THR A 65 13.76 10.03 -3.29
C THR A 65 14.17 10.57 -1.92
N VAL A 66 14.49 11.86 -1.87
CA VAL A 66 14.74 12.60 -0.61
C VAL A 66 13.59 13.59 -0.45
N GLN A 67 12.90 13.52 0.68
CA GLN A 67 11.85 14.45 1.07
C GLN A 67 12.45 15.50 2.01
N GLN A 68 12.33 16.75 1.61
CA GLN A 68 12.73 17.91 2.38
C GLN A 68 11.52 18.57 3.04
N SER A 69 11.77 19.45 4.01
CA SER A 69 10.70 20.18 4.70
C SER A 69 9.81 20.95 3.72
N GLY A 70 8.50 20.89 3.93
CA GLY A 70 7.48 21.47 3.05
C GLY A 70 7.09 20.58 1.87
N GLN A 71 7.66 19.38 1.72
CA GLN A 71 7.36 18.49 0.61
C GLN A 71 6.37 17.38 0.98
N PHE A 72 5.55 17.03 -0.01
CA PHE A 72 4.68 15.86 0.03
C PHE A 72 5.33 14.65 -0.65
N VAL A 73 5.12 13.47 -0.07
CA VAL A 73 5.34 12.17 -0.73
C VAL A 73 4.02 11.44 -0.83
N VAL A 74 3.64 11.02 -2.05
CA VAL A 74 2.41 10.28 -2.32
C VAL A 74 2.75 8.82 -2.59
N CYS A 75 2.20 7.92 -1.77
CA CYS A 75 2.38 6.47 -1.91
C CYS A 75 1.14 5.84 -2.55
N PHE A 76 1.33 5.25 -3.73
CA PHE A 76 0.26 4.63 -4.51
C PHE A 76 -0.17 3.27 -3.93
N PRO A 77 -1.38 2.77 -4.24
CA PRO A 77 -1.84 1.48 -3.74
C PRO A 77 -0.90 0.33 -4.17
N GLY A 78 -0.57 -0.56 -3.24
CA GLY A 78 0.26 -1.75 -3.51
C GLY A 78 1.76 -1.50 -3.64
N SER A 79 2.24 -0.25 -3.53
CA SER A 79 3.68 0.02 -3.47
C SER A 79 4.25 -0.40 -2.11
N PHE A 80 5.43 -1.00 -2.10
CA PHE A 80 6.19 -1.26 -0.88
C PHE A 80 7.15 -0.11 -0.65
N VAL A 81 7.19 0.40 0.58
CA VAL A 81 7.83 1.67 0.90
C VAL A 81 8.59 1.56 2.21
N SER A 82 9.74 2.23 2.26
CA SER A 82 10.53 2.40 3.47
C SER A 82 11.00 3.85 3.58
N LYS A 83 11.01 4.37 4.81
CA LYS A 83 11.38 5.75 5.15
C LYS A 83 12.48 5.73 6.19
N VAL A 84 13.55 6.48 5.95
CA VAL A 84 14.67 6.67 6.87
C VAL A 84 14.81 8.16 7.16
N CYS A 85 14.60 8.57 8.42
CA CYS A 85 14.81 9.95 8.85
C CYS A 85 16.31 10.21 9.07
N CYS A 86 16.86 11.28 8.48
CA CYS A 86 18.28 11.64 8.60
C CYS A 86 18.59 12.46 9.87
N GLY A 87 17.63 12.61 10.77
CA GLY A 87 17.73 13.36 12.01
C GLY A 87 16.34 13.60 12.60
N TYR A 88 16.25 14.48 13.58
CA TYR A 88 14.97 14.90 14.14
C TYR A 88 14.12 15.60 13.08
N ASN A 89 12.87 15.16 12.94
CA ASN A 89 11.88 15.81 12.11
C ASN A 89 10.46 15.56 12.60
N VAL A 90 9.51 16.28 12.01
CA VAL A 90 8.09 16.13 12.27
C VAL A 90 7.39 16.00 10.93
N SER A 91 6.71 14.87 10.71
CA SER A 91 5.88 14.62 9.53
C SER A 91 4.48 14.15 9.92
N GLU A 92 3.52 14.36 9.04
CA GLU A 92 2.15 13.89 9.18
C GLU A 92 1.75 13.02 7.99
N THR A 93 1.07 11.91 8.27
CA THR A 93 0.68 10.94 7.24
C THR A 93 -0.83 10.70 7.30
N VAL A 94 -1.50 10.77 6.15
CA VAL A 94 -2.93 10.47 6.03
C VAL A 94 -3.21 9.45 4.93
N HIS A 95 -4.07 8.48 5.25
CA HIS A 95 -4.58 7.52 4.28
C HIS A 95 -5.80 8.09 3.56
N PHE A 96 -5.90 7.84 2.26
CA PHE A 96 -7.03 8.27 1.45
C PHE A 96 -7.48 7.17 0.49
N ALA A 97 -8.67 7.34 -0.09
CA ALA A 97 -9.28 6.41 -1.02
C ALA A 97 -9.84 7.16 -2.22
N THR A 98 -9.39 6.82 -3.42
CA THR A 98 -9.98 7.30 -4.68
C THR A 98 -11.01 6.30 -5.20
N THR A 99 -11.83 6.69 -6.17
CA THR A 99 -12.75 5.76 -6.84
C THR A 99 -11.99 4.56 -7.43
N GLN A 100 -10.83 4.77 -8.05
CA GLN A 100 -10.00 3.69 -8.60
C GLN A 100 -9.45 2.75 -7.53
N TRP A 101 -9.19 3.26 -6.31
CA TRP A 101 -8.74 2.43 -5.20
C TRP A 101 -9.78 1.39 -4.79
N THR A 102 -11.09 1.66 -4.96
CA THR A 102 -12.15 0.74 -4.51
C THR A 102 -12.03 -0.67 -5.08
N SER A 103 -11.62 -0.82 -6.35
CA SER A 103 -11.40 -2.13 -6.98
C SER A 103 -10.22 -2.88 -6.33
N MET A 104 -9.15 -2.18 -5.97
CA MET A 104 -8.02 -2.77 -5.27
C MET A 104 -8.40 -3.13 -3.84
N GLY A 105 -9.02 -2.22 -3.10
CA GLY A 105 -9.49 -2.44 -1.73
C GLY A 105 -10.45 -3.63 -1.63
N PHE A 106 -11.33 -3.81 -2.63
CA PHE A 106 -12.23 -4.97 -2.70
C PHE A 106 -11.49 -6.29 -2.84
N LYS A 107 -10.52 -6.37 -3.77
CA LYS A 107 -9.65 -7.54 -3.96
C LYS A 107 -8.87 -7.85 -2.68
N THR A 108 -8.27 -6.84 -2.06
CA THR A 108 -7.53 -6.99 -0.80
C THR A 108 -8.44 -7.49 0.33
N ALA A 109 -9.66 -6.99 0.46
CA ALA A 109 -10.58 -7.47 1.50
C ALA A 109 -11.06 -8.91 1.27
N LYS A 110 -11.20 -9.35 0.01
CA LYS A 110 -11.48 -10.75 -0.31
C LYS A 110 -10.30 -11.64 0.09
N GLU A 111 -9.08 -11.19 -0.20
CA GLU A 111 -7.86 -11.89 0.15
C GLU A 111 -7.63 -11.98 1.66
N MET A 112 -7.83 -10.88 2.39
CA MET A 112 -7.80 -10.87 3.85
C MET A 112 -8.81 -11.84 4.46
N LYS A 113 -10.04 -11.89 3.90
CA LYS A 113 -11.06 -12.86 4.32
C LYS A 113 -10.59 -14.31 4.08
N ARG A 114 -10.03 -14.60 2.91
CA ARG A 114 -9.48 -15.93 2.55
C ARG A 114 -8.39 -16.36 3.53
N ARG A 115 -7.57 -15.40 3.97
CA ARG A 115 -6.43 -15.62 4.87
C ARG A 115 -6.75 -15.47 6.35
N HIS A 116 -8.02 -15.24 6.70
CA HIS A 116 -8.46 -15.03 8.09
C HIS A 116 -7.76 -13.86 8.80
N ILE A 117 -7.34 -12.84 8.04
CA ILE A 117 -6.75 -11.62 8.59
C ILE A 117 -7.89 -10.68 9.03
N PRO A 118 -7.89 -10.18 10.29
CA PRO A 118 -8.88 -9.22 10.75
C PRO A 118 -8.93 -7.97 9.86
N LYS A 119 -10.13 -7.59 9.44
CA LYS A 119 -10.34 -6.39 8.62
C LYS A 119 -10.56 -5.17 9.51
N PRO A 120 -9.98 -4.01 9.18
CA PRO A 120 -10.23 -2.78 9.95
C PRO A 120 -11.66 -2.24 9.76
N PHE A 121 -12.31 -2.55 8.63
CA PHE A 121 -13.70 -2.16 8.33
C PHE A 121 -14.31 -3.07 7.26
N SER A 122 -15.63 -2.99 7.05
CA SER A 122 -16.33 -3.71 5.97
C SER A 122 -16.25 -2.96 4.64
N MET A 123 -15.55 -3.55 3.67
CA MET A 123 -15.52 -3.04 2.30
C MET A 123 -16.90 -3.07 1.64
N GLU A 124 -17.72 -4.07 1.95
CA GLU A 124 -19.08 -4.21 1.41
C GLU A 124 -19.94 -3.02 1.84
N LYS A 125 -19.96 -2.72 3.15
CA LYS A 125 -20.68 -1.55 3.69
C LYS A 125 -20.18 -0.25 3.07
N LEU A 126 -18.86 -0.09 2.94
CA LEU A 126 -18.27 1.10 2.31
C LEU A 126 -18.75 1.26 0.85
N LEU A 127 -18.70 0.20 0.04
CA LEU A 127 -19.15 0.24 -1.36
C LEU A 127 -20.64 0.61 -1.48
N TYR A 128 -21.50 0.04 -0.63
CA TYR A 128 -22.93 0.42 -0.59
C TYR A 128 -23.14 1.88 -0.23
N GLN A 129 -22.39 2.40 0.74
CA GLN A 129 -22.49 3.80 1.15
C GLN A 129 -22.01 4.76 0.05
N ILE A 130 -20.91 4.44 -0.64
CA ILE A 130 -20.44 5.25 -1.76
C ILE A 130 -21.47 5.20 -2.91
N ALA A 131 -22.00 4.02 -3.27
CA ALA A 131 -23.03 3.92 -4.30
C ALA A 131 -24.26 4.78 -3.98
N THR A 132 -24.73 4.75 -2.73
CA THR A 132 -25.88 5.54 -2.28
C THR A 132 -25.58 7.05 -2.31
N ALA A 133 -24.37 7.46 -1.94
CA ALA A 133 -23.96 8.86 -1.94
C ALA A 133 -23.78 9.40 -3.37
N GLU A 134 -23.15 8.64 -4.26
CA GLU A 134 -22.89 9.06 -5.65
C GLU A 134 -24.14 9.01 -6.52
N ALA A 135 -25.13 8.16 -6.20
CA ALA A 135 -26.44 8.15 -6.85
C ALA A 135 -27.18 9.48 -6.67
N LYS A 136 -27.03 10.12 -5.50
CA LYS A 136 -27.61 11.45 -5.23
C LYS A 136 -26.90 12.59 -5.96
N LYS A 137 -25.66 12.37 -6.40
CA LYS A 137 -24.81 13.38 -7.06
C LYS A 137 -24.75 13.20 -8.58
N GLU A 138 -25.46 12.23 -9.13
CA GLU A 138 -25.48 11.90 -10.57
C GLU A 138 -24.08 11.62 -11.18
N ASN A 139 -23.12 11.13 -10.35
CA ASN A 139 -21.77 10.82 -10.82
C ASN A 139 -21.72 9.44 -11.50
N GLY A 140 -22.10 9.40 -12.78
CA GLY A 140 -22.20 8.15 -13.56
C GLY A 140 -20.90 7.34 -13.62
N SER A 141 -19.74 8.00 -13.63
CA SER A 141 -18.43 7.31 -13.73
C SER A 141 -18.09 6.49 -12.48
N ALA A 142 -18.31 7.07 -11.30
CA ALA A 142 -18.08 6.40 -10.03
C ALA A 142 -19.11 5.29 -9.80
N LEU A 143 -20.37 5.56 -10.13
CA LEU A 143 -21.45 4.58 -10.04
C LEU A 143 -21.21 3.35 -10.91
N SER A 144 -20.71 3.53 -12.14
CA SER A 144 -20.36 2.41 -13.02
C SER A 144 -19.31 1.50 -12.38
N THR A 145 -18.24 2.10 -11.83
CA THR A 145 -17.16 1.36 -11.17
C THR A 145 -17.65 0.58 -9.95
N ILE A 146 -18.42 1.23 -9.09
CA ILE A 146 -18.91 0.63 -7.84
C ILE A 146 -19.98 -0.43 -8.13
N SER A 147 -20.86 -0.19 -9.10
CA SER A 147 -21.91 -1.15 -9.48
C SER A 147 -21.32 -2.46 -9.99
N ALA A 148 -20.19 -2.42 -10.71
CA ALA A 148 -19.48 -3.62 -11.11
C ALA A 148 -19.00 -4.44 -9.89
N LEU A 149 -18.41 -3.77 -8.89
CA LEU A 149 -17.95 -4.42 -7.66
C LEU A 149 -19.11 -4.98 -6.81
N LEU A 150 -20.23 -4.25 -6.72
CA LEU A 150 -21.41 -4.72 -6.00
C LEU A 150 -22.06 -5.95 -6.64
N ARG A 151 -21.96 -6.11 -7.97
CA ARG A 151 -22.43 -7.33 -8.65
C ARG A 151 -21.61 -8.55 -8.28
N GLU A 152 -20.30 -8.40 -8.04
CA GLU A 152 -19.43 -9.49 -7.57
C GLU A 152 -19.69 -9.92 -6.12
N LEU A 153 -20.46 -9.14 -5.36
CA LEU A 153 -20.87 -9.48 -4.00
C LEU A 153 -22.14 -10.34 -3.91
N ARG A 154 -22.90 -10.45 -5.00
CA ARG A 154 -24.09 -11.30 -5.10
C ARG A 154 -23.69 -12.72 -5.51
#